data_AF-A0A0C2JFZ7-F1
#
_entry.id   AF-A0A0C2JFZ7-F1
#
_cell.length_a   1.000
_cell.length_b   1.000
_cell.length_c   1.000
_cell.angle_alpha   90.00
_cell.angle_beta   90.00
_cell.angle_gamma   90.00
#
_symmetry.space_group_name_H-M   'P 1'
#
loop_
_entity.id
_entity.type
_entity.pdbx_description
1 polymer ?
#
loop_
_entity_poly.entity_id
_entity_poly.type
_entity_poly.pdbx_seq_one_letter_code
_entity_poly.pdbx_strand_id
1 'polypeptide(L)' 'MAPGDEQHPSKVSDLIMLTTAGGRERTESEYTALLGAAGFVVDRTLVAPVGGYCAIEATLKAG' A
#
# COMPACT_ATOMS: atom_id res chain seq x y z
N MET A 1 -8.12 2.42 0.43
CA MET A 1 -9.07 2.89 -0.60
C MET A 1 -10.32 2.07 -0.49
N ALA A 2 -11.49 2.69 -0.31
CA ALA A 2 -12.75 1.97 -0.41
C ALA A 2 -13.04 1.63 -1.89
N PRO A 3 -13.59 0.45 -2.20
CA PRO A 3 -14.10 0.16 -3.54
C PRO A 3 -15.30 1.07 -3.86
N GLY A 4 -15.55 1.32 -5.15
CA GLY A 4 -16.63 2.19 -5.60
C GLY A 4 -16.13 3.50 -6.21
N ASP A 5 -17.04 4.41 -6.53
CA ASP A 5 -16.79 5.64 -7.30
C ASP A 5 -16.70 6.90 -6.43
N GLU A 6 -16.85 6.76 -5.12
CA GLU A 6 -16.78 7.86 -4.16
C GLU A 6 -15.42 8.56 -4.20
N GLN A 7 -15.43 9.88 -4.02
CA GLN A 7 -14.21 10.67 -4.04
C GLN A 7 -13.26 10.22 -2.93
N HIS A 8 -12.03 9.87 -3.31
CA HIS A 8 -10.97 9.51 -2.37
C HIS A 8 -9.61 10.00 -2.89
N PRO A 9 -8.77 10.66 -2.06
CA PRO A 9 -7.49 11.22 -2.50
C PRO A 9 -6.57 10.21 -3.20
N SER A 10 -6.57 8.95 -2.74
CA SER A 10 -5.72 7.90 -3.35
C SER A 10 -6.06 7.59 -4.81
N LYS A 11 -7.27 7.89 -5.29
CA LYS A 11 -7.63 7.65 -6.69
C LYS A 11 -6.86 8.60 -7.62
N VAL A 12 -6.73 9.86 -7.22
CA VAL A 12 -5.94 10.84 -7.97
C VAL A 12 -4.45 10.50 -7.88
N SER A 13 -3.96 10.10 -6.70
CA SER A 13 -2.58 9.61 -6.54
C SER A 13 -2.28 8.43 -7.47
N ASP A 14 -3.17 7.45 -7.54
CA ASP A 14 -3.02 6.27 -8.39
C ASP A 14 -2.93 6.63 -9.88
N LEU A 15 -3.76 7.57 -10.34
CA LEU A 15 -3.67 8.08 -11.72
C LEU A 15 -2.36 8.84 -11.98
N ILE A 16 -1.87 9.62 -11.01
CA ILE A 16 -0.57 10.31 -11.14
C ILE A 16 0.57 9.27 -11.21
N MET A 17 0.55 8.25 -10.35
CA MET A 17 1.51 7.16 -10.35
C MET A 17 1.52 6.42 -11.70
N LEU A 18 0.34 6.09 -12.22
CA LEU A 18 0.18 5.43 -13.51
C LEU A 18 0.74 6.27 -14.66
N THR A 19 0.38 7.55 -14.71
CA THR A 19 0.71 8.43 -15.85
C THR A 19 2.14 8.95 -15.81
N THR A 20 2.73 9.11 -14.63
CA THR A 20 4.07 9.70 -14.45
C THR A 20 5.16 8.65 -14.30
N ALA A 21 4.90 7.57 -13.57
CA ALA A 21 5.89 6.55 -13.22
C ALA A 21 5.57 5.15 -13.80
N GLY A 22 4.41 4.96 -14.44
CA GLY A 22 3.91 3.64 -14.82
C GLY A 22 3.58 2.76 -13.60
N GLY A 23 3.43 3.37 -12.43
CA GLY A 23 3.19 2.71 -11.16
C GLY A 23 1.71 2.56 -10.84
N ARG A 24 1.44 2.08 -9.62
CA ARG A 24 0.11 2.03 -9.04
C ARG A 24 0.21 2.04 -7.52
N GLU A 25 -0.81 2.59 -6.88
CA GLU A 25 -1.08 2.34 -5.47
C GLU A 25 -1.45 0.87 -5.26
N ARG A 26 -1.27 0.38 -4.03
CA ARG A 26 -1.60 -1.00 -3.67
C ARG A 26 -2.46 -1.02 -2.43
N THR A 27 -3.31 -2.04 -2.34
CA THR A 27 -4.03 -2.34 -1.10
C THR A 27 -3.07 -2.95 -0.07
N GLU A 28 -3.49 -2.99 1.19
CA GLU A 28 -2.76 -3.67 2.25
C GLU A 28 -2.52 -5.15 1.90
N SER A 29 -3.53 -5.86 1.38
CA SER A 29 -3.39 -7.27 0.99
C SER A 29 -2.36 -7.48 -0.13
N GLU A 30 -2.28 -6.55 -1.08
CA GLU A 30 -1.30 -6.59 -2.17
C GLU A 30 0.13 -6.32 -1.67
N TYR A 31 0.30 -5.40 -0.71
CA TYR A 31 1.59 -5.20 -0.05
C TYR A 31 2.00 -6.41 0.79
N THR A 32 1.07 -7.02 1.53
CA THR A 32 1.35 -8.26 2.29
C THR A 32 1.80 -9.39 1.38
N ALA A 33 1.15 -9.57 0.23
CA ALA A 33 1.57 -10.58 -0.75
C ALA A 33 2.96 -10.27 -1.35
N LEU A 34 3.23 -9.01 -1.69
CA LEU A 34 4.50 -8.56 -2.24
C LEU A 34 5.66 -8.76 -1.25
N LEU A 35 5.46 -8.34 0.01
CA LEU A 35 6.45 -8.49 1.08
C LEU A 35 6.67 -9.97 1.43
N GLY A 36 5.59 -10.77 1.47
CA GLY A 36 5.66 -12.21 1.66
C GLY A 36 6.48 -12.92 0.59
N ALA A 37 6.30 -12.55 -0.68
CA ALA A 37 7.11 -13.08 -1.79
C ALA A 37 8.60 -12.72 -1.67
N ALA A 38 8.91 -11.61 -0.99
CA ALA A 38 10.28 -11.17 -0.69
C ALA A 38 10.85 -11.77 0.62
N GLY A 39 10.12 -12.65 1.30
CA GLY A 39 10.56 -13.32 2.53
C GLY A 39 10.27 -12.55 3.83
N PHE A 40 9.48 -11.49 3.78
CA PHE A 40 9.06 -10.75 4.96
C PHE A 40 7.74 -11.29 5.52
N VAL A 41 7.52 -11.09 6.81
CA VAL A 41 6.23 -11.27 7.48
C VAL A 41 5.75 -9.89 7.91
N VAL A 42 4.54 -9.51 7.51
CA VAL A 42 3.92 -8.25 7.94
C VAL A 42 3.49 -8.37 9.39
N ASP A 43 4.01 -7.49 10.24
CA ASP A 43 3.73 -7.46 11.68
C ASP A 43 2.49 -6.62 11.97
N ARG A 44 2.40 -5.44 11.36
CA ARG A 44 1.23 -4.54 11.46
C ARG A 44 1.23 -3.43 10.41
N THR A 45 0.05 -2.85 10.20
CA THR A 45 -0.15 -1.62 9.42
C THR A 45 -0.50 -0.47 10.35
N LEU A 46 0.27 0.61 10.30
CA LEU A 46 0.05 1.85 11.06
C LEU A 46 -0.56 2.90 10.13
N VAL A 47 -1.77 3.35 10.47
CA VAL A 47 -2.46 4.40 9.71
C VAL A 47 -2.05 5.77 10.24
N ALA A 48 -1.52 6.64 9.37
CA ALA A 48 -1.21 7.99 9.78
C ALA A 48 -2.51 8.77 10.06
N PRO A 49 -2.57 9.56 11.15
CA PRO A 49 -3.76 10.38 11.44
C PRO A 49 -4.07 11.41 10.34
N VAL A 50 -3.05 11.81 9.57
CA VAL A 50 -3.13 12.80 8.50
C VAL A 50 -2.30 12.36 7.29
N GLY A 51 -2.61 12.89 6.11
CA GLY A 51 -1.79 12.71 4.90
C GLY A 51 -2.17 11.52 4.01
N GLY A 52 -3.03 10.61 4.48
CA GLY A 52 -3.55 9.51 3.65
C GLY A 52 -2.58 8.37 3.35
N TYR A 53 -1.45 8.32 4.07
CA TYR A 53 -0.45 7.25 3.98
C TYR A 53 -0.54 6.29 5.17
N CYS A 54 -0.05 5.07 4.97
CA CYS A 54 0.14 4.10 6.03
C CYS A 54 1.60 3.62 6.02
N ALA A 55 2.12 3.21 7.18
CA ALA A 55 3.38 2.51 7.30
C ALA A 55 3.11 1.03 7.54
N ILE A 56 3.76 0.15 6.80
CA ILE A 56 3.71 -1.30 7.01
C ILE A 56 5.01 -1.70 7.70
N GLU A 57 4.89 -2.24 8.92
CA GLU A 57 6.00 -2.83 9.65
C GLU A 57 6.08 -4.31 9.30
N ALA A 58 7.26 -4.77 8.89
CA ALA A 58 7.48 -6.14 8.49
C ALA A 58 8.89 -6.61 8.86
N THR A 59 8.99 -7.85 9.31
CA THR A 59 10.23 -8.48 9.73
C THR A 59 10.67 -9.53 8.71
N LEU A 60 11.96 -9.56 8.37
CA LEU A 60 12.51 -10.61 7.50
C LEU A 60 12.42 -11.96 8.21
N LYS A 61 11.80 -12.95 7.57
CA LYS A 61 11.78 -14.31 8.08
C LYS A 61 13.17 -14.90 7.90
N ALA A 62 13.93 -15.02 9.00
CA ALA A 62 15.15 -15.82 8.99
C ALA A 62 14.78 -17.26 8.58
N GLY A 63 15.50 -17.79 7.58
CA GLY A 63 15.32 -19.16 7.08
C GLY A 63 15.71 -20.21 8.10
#